data_AF-A0A353D7D6-F1
#
_entry.id   AF-A0A353D7D6-F1
#
_cell.length_a   1.000
_cell.length_b   1.000
_cell.length_c   1.000
_cell.angle_alpha   90.00
_cell.angle_beta   90.00
_cell.angle_gamma   90.00
#
_symmetry.space_group_name_H-M   'P 1'
#
loop_
_entity.id
_entity.type
_entity.pdbx_description
1 polymer ?
#
loop_
_entity_poly.entity_id
_entity_poly.type
_entity_poly.pdbx_seq_one_letter_code
_entity_poly.pdbx_strand_id
1 'polypeptide(L)' 'MRIIAGIFGGRTLKTGQGPGYRPATGKVRGAVFSMLEARGLDWPDLRVLDVFAGSGSLAIEA' A
#
# COMPACT_ATOMS: atom_id res chain seq x y z
N MET A 1 9.40 2.30 -4.92
CA MET A 1 8.28 2.61 -4.02
C MET A 1 8.77 2.70 -2.58
N ARG A 2 8.25 3.60 -1.76
CA ARG A 2 8.57 3.68 -0.31
C ARG A 2 7.37 3.24 0.52
N ILE A 3 7.59 2.35 1.49
CA ILE A 3 6.57 1.94 2.47
C ILE A 3 6.35 3.12 3.43
N ILE A 4 5.09 3.45 3.72
CA ILE A 4 4.71 4.67 4.45
C ILE A 4 4.65 4.40 5.95
N ALA A 5 4.00 3.32 6.37
CA ALA A 5 3.65 3.01 7.74
C ALA A 5 3.99 1.55 8.11
N GLY A 6 3.58 1.13 9.32
CA GLY A 6 3.85 -0.20 9.85
C GLY A 6 5.32 -0.47 10.17
N ILE A 7 5.63 -1.72 10.49
CA ILE A 7 6.97 -2.16 10.93
C ILE A 7 8.05 -2.02 9.86
N PHE A 8 7.64 -1.93 8.58
CA PHE A 8 8.53 -1.75 7.45
C PHE A 8 8.53 -0.31 6.92
N GLY A 9 7.86 0.61 7.63
CA GLY A 9 7.78 2.03 7.28
C GLY A 9 9.14 2.65 6.98
N GLY A 10 9.21 3.48 5.94
CA GLY A 10 10.43 4.14 5.51
C GLY A 10 11.32 3.33 4.57
N ARG A 11 11.13 2.00 4.46
CA ARG A 11 11.91 1.17 3.53
C ARG A 11 11.55 1.50 2.09
N THR A 12 12.56 1.46 1.23
CA THR A 12 12.40 1.66 -0.22
C THR A 12 12.59 0.34 -0.95
N LEU A 13 11.59 -0.04 -1.74
CA LEU A 13 11.60 -1.22 -2.58
C LEU A 13 11.77 -0.83 -4.05
N LYS A 14 12.58 -1.60 -4.78
CA LYS A 14 12.66 -1.51 -6.23
C LYS A 14 11.36 -2.05 -6.82
N THR A 15 10.79 -1.32 -7.76
CA THR A 15 9.57 -1.71 -8.47
C THR A 15 9.80 -1.54 -9.97
N GLY A 16 8.96 -2.17 -10.80
CA GLY A 16 8.98 -1.94 -12.24
C GLY A 16 8.76 -0.47 -12.61
N GLN A 17 9.22 -0.09 -13.80
CA GLN A 17 8.97 1.20 -14.43
C GLN A 17 8.76 0.98 -15.93
N GLY A 18 7.93 1.80 -16.57
CA GLY A 18 7.68 1.72 -18.00
C GLY A 18 6.56 2.65 -18.46
N PRO A 19 6.38 2.82 -19.78
CA PRO A 19 5.28 3.60 -20.33
C PRO A 19 3.93 3.08 -19.84
N GLY A 20 3.04 3.97 -19.36
CA GLY A 20 1.74 3.60 -18.80
C GLY A 20 1.80 3.03 -17.37
N TYR A 21 2.98 2.83 -16.78
CA TYR A 21 3.10 2.44 -15.38
C TYR A 21 2.67 3.61 -14.47
N ARG A 22 1.50 3.45 -13.84
CA ARG A 22 0.91 4.46 -12.95
C ARG A 22 0.77 3.89 -11.54
N PRO A 23 1.83 3.96 -10.71
CA PRO A 23 1.75 3.49 -9.33
C PRO A 23 0.83 4.39 -8.50
N ALA A 24 0.16 3.81 -7.50
CA ALA A 24 -0.53 4.59 -6.50
C ALA A 24 0.47 5.48 -5.74
N THR A 25 0.21 6.79 -5.68
CA THR A 25 1.08 7.72 -4.97
C THR A 25 1.02 7.45 -3.46
N GLY A 26 2.05 7.90 -2.72
CA GLY A 26 2.04 7.78 -1.27
C GLY A 26 0.79 8.41 -0.63
N LYS A 27 0.35 9.56 -1.16
CA LYS A 27 -0.87 10.24 -0.72
C LYS A 27 -2.14 9.41 -0.95
N VAL A 28 -2.27 8.79 -2.13
CA VAL A 28 -3.43 7.94 -2.44
C VAL A 28 -3.47 6.71 -1.53
N ARG A 29 -2.33 6.04 -1.33
CA ARG A 29 -2.26 4.91 -0.41
C ARG A 29 -2.63 5.32 1.01
N GLY A 30 -2.00 6.36 1.56
CA GLY A 30 -2.32 6.86 2.91
C GLY A 30 -3.81 7.19 3.09
N ALA A 31 -4.43 7.84 2.09
CA ALA A 31 -5.87 8.14 2.15
C ALA A 31 -6.74 6.88 2.22
N VAL A 32 -6.41 5.82 1.48
CA VAL A 32 -7.14 4.54 1.52
C VAL A 32 -7.05 3.89 2.91
N PHE A 33 -5.83 3.81 3.48
CA PHE A 33 -5.62 3.23 4.81
C PHE A 33 -6.37 4.02 5.90
N SER A 34 -6.26 5.36 5.90
CA SER A 34 -7.00 6.19 6.84
C SER A 34 -8.53 6.04 6.69
N MET A 35 -9.03 5.88 5.46
CA MET A 35 -10.45 5.63 5.21
C MET A 35 -10.95 4.29 5.76
N LEU A 36 -10.10 3.25 5.75
CA LEU A 36 -10.43 1.93 6.27
C LEU A 36 -10.37 1.91 7.81
N GLU A 37 -9.35 2.52 8.39
CA GLU A 37 -9.24 2.73 9.85
C GLU A 37 -10.44 3.50 10.39
N ALA A 38 -10.85 4.59 9.71
CA ALA A 38 -12.03 5.36 10.09
C ALA A 38 -13.34 4.58 10.03
N ARG A 39 -13.37 3.42 9.34
CA ARG A 39 -14.52 2.49 9.29
C ARG A 39 -14.43 1.40 10.36
N GLY A 40 -13.43 1.44 11.24
CA GLY A 40 -13.23 0.47 12.31
C GLY A 40 -12.47 -0.78 11.87
N LEU A 41 -11.74 -0.73 10.76
CA LEU A 41 -10.83 -1.83 10.38
C LEU A 41 -9.65 -1.87 11.36
N ASP A 42 -9.38 -3.05 11.91
CA ASP A 42 -8.19 -3.34 12.71
C ASP A 42 -7.25 -4.26 11.90
N TRP A 43 -5.99 -3.84 11.76
CA TRP A 43 -5.03 -4.44 10.83
C TRP A 43 -4.36 -5.75 11.32
N PRO A 44 -4.07 -5.95 12.61
CA PRO A 44 -3.44 -7.18 13.08
C PRO A 44 -4.20 -8.43 12.67
N ASP A 45 -3.46 -9.43 12.17
CA ASP A 45 -3.98 -10.74 11.72
C ASP A 45 -5.06 -10.69 10.63
N LEU A 46 -5.23 -9.55 9.95
CA LEU A 46 -6.20 -9.40 8.89
C LEU A 46 -5.75 -10.09 7.60
N ARG A 47 -6.68 -10.74 6.92
CA ARG A 47 -6.44 -11.30 5.58
C ARG A 47 -6.84 -10.29 4.53
N VAL A 48 -5.89 -9.93 3.66
CA VAL A 48 -6.09 -8.97 2.58
C VAL A 48 -5.86 -9.65 1.24
N LEU A 49 -6.67 -9.27 0.24
CA LEU A 49 -6.53 -9.70 -1.15
C LEU A 49 -6.37 -8.48 -2.05
N ASP A 50 -5.26 -8.42 -2.77
CA ASP A 50 -5.00 -7.40 -3.80
C ASP A 50 -5.12 -8.05 -5.19
N VAL A 51 -6.29 -7.91 -5.81
CA VAL A 51 -6.65 -8.57 -7.07
C VAL A 51 -5.83 -8.03 -8.26
N PHE A 52 -5.31 -6.81 -8.15
CA PHE A 52 -4.52 -6.15 -9.19
C PHE A 52 -3.23 -5.56 -8.61
N ALA A 53 -2.48 -6.40 -7.90
CA ALA A 53 -1.35 -5.96 -7.08
C ALA A 53 -0.32 -5.11 -7.83
N GLY A 54 -0.06 -5.38 -9.11
CA GLY A 54 0.94 -4.65 -9.87
C GLY A 54 2.30 -4.71 -9.17
N SER A 55 2.79 -3.57 -8.65
CA SER A 55 4.02 -3.51 -7.84
C SER A 55 3.85 -3.92 -6.36
N GLY A 56 2.67 -4.36 -5.96
CA GLY A 56 2.32 -4.76 -4.60
C GLY A 56 2.12 -3.60 -3.63
N SER A 57 1.92 -2.38 -4.14
CA SER A 57 2.02 -1.17 -3.31
C SER A 57 0.99 -1.04 -2.19
N LEU A 58 -0.19 -1.66 -2.35
CA LEU A 58 -1.25 -1.72 -1.34
C LEU A 58 -1.05 -2.95 -0.44
N ALA A 59 -0.86 -4.13 -1.02
CA ALA A 59 -0.60 -5.36 -0.28
C ALA A 59 0.62 -5.30 0.67
N ILE A 60 1.68 -4.57 0.31
CA ILE A 60 2.88 -4.41 1.15
C ILE A 60 2.65 -3.41 2.30
N GLU A 61 1.68 -2.51 2.14
CA GLU A 61 1.35 -1.48 3.13
C GLU A 61 0.31 -1.99 4.15
N ALA A 62 -0.40 -3.08 3.82
CA ALA A 62 -1.46 -3.69 4.61
C ALA A 62 -0.96 -4.67 5.68
#